data_AF-A0AAN7C034-F1
#
_entry.id   AF-A0AAN7C034-F1
#
_cell.length_a   1.000
_cell.length_b   1.000
_cell.length_c   1.000
_cell.angle_alpha   90.00
_cell.angle_beta   90.00
_cell.angle_gamma   90.00
#
_symmetry.space_group_name_H-M   'P 1'
#
loop_
_entity.id
_entity.type
_entity.pdbx_description
1 polymer ?
#
loop_
_entity_poly.entity_id
_entity_poly.type
_entity_poly.pdbx_seq_one_letter_code
_entity_poly.pdbx_strand_id
1 'polypeptide(L)'
;MAQYSHLGQPGPSISPLRPRPSTTRRGDWIKALHEQDNTLLAELVESQPPGEALFELETHINGLYRAYDIHARLMRGGNFGPAQTVEQSLERLRQETKAKAERVVPFVESIRRSLGWDVREFDLQLLKLIRRSSALSLVLGAGVSCAEPCGAPPWPALVKELLQVTLDRGLEIPVRVSEETEEIPLHASGAPGDSSLQPEASGATAMDPSINPDVRAETSRTTIVRFQQRRVREYTDAERQQAQEIIREIDAWEADDEVLKDGAELVHSLCGQHLFTYMTKILYRNHRQPSAIHRAIARLAHAQYVRDLPSPGCYPGWDALITYNFDAFMSSALTDEGVPSAAWAMRGRELAGDPNNFALQQGQRCRWIQDVLHLHGYTPPRCFQITNVRFVFATSQYTATYDQEESAIFRKVMNEYLENPIHVALYVGCSFADNNMNRLLERAIQRSPGRYHYALLKWPRNRRGVAPTAEELRTAEERYLAMGVRPIWFDEFAEILHLIARLE
;
A
#
# COMPACT_ATOMS: atom_id res chain seq x y z
N MET A 1 14.19 -67.80 -7.58
CA MET A 1 15.15 -66.97 -6.83
C MET A 1 15.29 -65.63 -7.53
N ALA A 2 14.59 -64.60 -7.05
CA ALA A 2 14.89 -63.20 -7.30
C ALA A 2 14.15 -62.39 -6.22
N GLN A 3 14.84 -62.13 -5.11
CA GLN A 3 14.36 -61.23 -4.06
C GLN A 3 14.57 -59.80 -4.55
N TYR A 4 13.49 -59.08 -4.83
CA TYR A 4 13.52 -57.64 -5.00
C TYR A 4 13.40 -56.99 -3.62
N SER A 5 14.53 -56.51 -3.11
CA SER A 5 14.61 -55.68 -1.91
C SER A 5 13.93 -54.33 -2.17
N HIS A 6 12.84 -54.07 -1.46
CA HIS A 6 12.27 -52.73 -1.31
C HIS A 6 13.30 -51.83 -0.61
N LEU A 7 14.08 -51.10 -1.40
CA LEU A 7 14.80 -49.92 -0.92
C LEU A 7 13.76 -48.85 -0.63
N GLY A 8 13.53 -48.59 0.66
CA GLY A 8 12.65 -47.53 1.13
C GLY A 8 13.09 -46.20 0.53
N GLN A 9 12.17 -45.52 -0.15
CA GLN A 9 12.41 -44.16 -0.58
C GLN A 9 12.66 -43.29 0.67
N PRO A 10 13.77 -42.53 0.73
CA PRO A 10 13.95 -41.56 1.80
C PRO A 10 12.76 -40.61 1.75
N GLY A 11 12.01 -40.55 2.86
CA GLY A 11 10.92 -39.58 3.01
C GLY A 11 11.43 -38.17 2.72
N PRO A 12 10.55 -37.24 2.29
CA PRO A 12 10.96 -35.89 1.93
C PRO A 12 11.77 -35.27 3.08
N SER A 13 13.04 -34.99 2.84
CA SER A 13 13.94 -34.34 3.79
C SER A 13 13.35 -32.98 4.15
N ILE A 14 12.74 -32.88 5.33
CA ILE A 14 12.14 -31.64 5.83
C ILE A 14 13.28 -30.66 6.08
N SER A 15 13.26 -29.50 5.41
CA SER A 15 14.26 -28.46 5.64
C SER A 15 14.32 -28.11 7.14
N PRO A 16 15.50 -28.12 7.77
CA PRO A 16 15.67 -27.81 9.20
C PRO A 16 15.26 -26.38 9.57
N LEU A 17 15.03 -25.52 8.56
CA LEU A 17 14.63 -24.12 8.71
C LEU A 17 13.12 -23.90 8.57
N ARG A 18 12.33 -24.96 8.37
CA ARG A 18 10.88 -24.83 8.29
C ARG A 18 10.32 -24.41 9.66
N PRO A 19 9.62 -23.26 9.77
CA PRO A 19 9.01 -22.85 11.02
C PRO A 19 7.93 -23.85 11.44
N ARG A 20 8.09 -24.46 12.61
CA ARG A 20 7.16 -25.44 13.17
C ARG A 20 7.31 -25.51 14.70
N PRO A 21 6.24 -25.88 15.43
CA PRO A 21 6.34 -26.13 16.86
C PRO A 21 7.34 -27.26 17.16
N SER A 22 7.98 -27.19 18.33
CA SER A 22 8.78 -28.29 18.87
C SER A 22 7.89 -29.52 19.06
N THR A 23 8.31 -30.62 18.47
CA THR A 23 7.56 -31.88 18.53
C THR A 23 7.96 -32.74 19.73
N THR A 24 9.14 -32.50 20.30
CA THR A 24 9.74 -33.36 21.33
C THR A 24 9.82 -32.72 22.71
N ARG A 25 9.90 -31.39 22.81
CA ARG A 25 10.15 -30.68 24.09
C ARG A 25 9.15 -29.56 24.39
N ARG A 26 7.90 -29.69 23.90
CA ARG A 26 6.87 -28.65 24.07
C ARG A 26 6.60 -28.27 25.54
N GLY A 27 6.60 -29.24 26.45
CA GLY A 27 6.42 -28.98 27.88
C GLY A 27 7.53 -28.12 28.48
N ASP A 28 8.78 -28.40 28.10
CA ASP A 28 9.95 -27.65 28.55
C ASP A 28 9.95 -26.21 28.02
N TRP A 29 9.54 -26.01 26.75
CA TRP A 29 9.37 -24.67 26.19
C TRP A 29 8.34 -23.84 26.97
N ILE A 30 7.17 -24.42 27.25
CA ILE A 30 6.13 -23.76 28.07
C ILE A 30 6.71 -23.40 29.43
N LYS A 31 7.42 -24.33 30.09
CA LYS A 31 8.05 -24.11 31.38
C LYS A 31 9.07 -22.96 31.33
N ALA A 32 10.06 -23.02 30.43
CA ALA A 32 11.11 -22.00 30.29
C ALA A 32 10.57 -20.60 29.98
N LEU A 33 9.52 -20.54 29.14
CA LEU A 33 8.94 -19.27 28.71
C LEU A 33 7.98 -18.68 29.76
N HIS A 34 7.13 -19.49 30.39
CA HIS A 34 6.12 -19.02 31.35
C HIS A 34 6.66 -18.87 32.78
N GLU A 35 7.52 -19.79 33.23
CA GLU A 35 8.15 -19.74 34.56
C GLU A 35 9.42 -18.88 34.57
N GLN A 36 9.80 -18.31 33.42
CA GLN A 36 10.95 -17.42 33.26
C GLN A 36 12.31 -18.07 33.60
N ASP A 37 12.45 -19.38 33.38
CA ASP A 37 13.70 -20.11 33.58
C ASP A 37 14.66 -19.87 32.40
N ASN A 38 15.58 -18.91 32.56
CA ASN A 38 16.59 -18.57 31.55
C ASN A 38 17.61 -19.69 31.30
N THR A 39 17.84 -20.56 32.28
CA THR A 39 18.83 -21.65 32.14
C THR A 39 18.26 -22.73 31.23
N LEU A 40 17.02 -23.15 31.52
CA LEU A 40 16.30 -24.10 30.66
C LEU A 40 16.07 -23.51 29.26
N LEU A 41 15.78 -22.21 29.16
CA LEU A 41 15.63 -21.53 27.87
C LEU A 41 16.91 -21.60 27.03
N ALA A 42 18.07 -21.34 27.63
CA ALA A 42 19.36 -21.45 26.95
C ALA A 42 19.64 -22.89 26.48
N GLU A 43 19.39 -23.88 27.35
CA GLU A 43 19.53 -25.30 27.01
C GLU A 43 18.63 -25.70 25.83
N LEU A 44 17.38 -25.24 25.80
CA LEU A 44 16.44 -25.51 24.71
C LEU A 44 16.90 -24.89 23.39
N VAL A 45 17.40 -23.65 23.44
CA VAL A 45 17.94 -22.94 22.27
C VAL A 45 19.16 -23.67 21.69
N GLU A 46 20.05 -24.19 22.55
CA GLU A 46 21.24 -24.92 22.12
C GLU A 46 20.95 -26.34 21.62
N SER A 47 19.96 -27.02 22.21
CA SER A 47 19.68 -28.43 21.95
C SER A 47 18.64 -28.71 20.86
N GLN A 48 17.84 -27.72 20.45
CA GLN A 48 16.79 -27.88 19.45
C GLN A 48 17.23 -27.41 18.05
N PRO A 49 16.63 -27.94 16.96
CA PRO A 49 16.86 -27.41 15.63
C PRO A 49 16.58 -25.89 15.57
N PRO A 50 17.46 -25.08 14.96
CA PRO A 50 17.33 -23.62 14.95
C PRO A 50 15.97 -23.11 14.47
N GLY A 51 15.38 -23.74 13.44
CA GLY A 51 14.05 -23.36 12.93
C GLY A 51 12.91 -23.66 13.92
N GLU A 52 13.02 -24.69 14.74
CA GLU A 52 12.03 -24.99 15.79
C GLU A 52 12.18 -24.03 16.96
N ALA A 53 13.41 -23.84 17.45
CA ALA A 53 13.69 -22.90 18.53
C ALA A 53 13.25 -21.48 18.16
N LEU A 54 13.62 -21.00 16.98
CA LEU A 54 13.24 -19.67 16.50
C LEU A 54 11.73 -19.53 16.38
N PHE A 55 11.03 -20.55 15.87
CA PHE A 55 9.58 -20.54 15.78
C PHE A 55 8.89 -20.48 17.15
N GLU A 56 9.35 -21.24 18.15
CA GLU A 56 8.79 -21.20 19.51
C GLU A 56 8.97 -19.82 20.15
N LEU A 57 10.16 -19.21 20.02
CA LEU A 57 10.43 -17.88 20.56
C LEU A 57 9.59 -16.79 19.88
N GLU A 58 9.52 -16.78 18.55
CA GLU A 58 8.71 -15.83 17.77
C GLU A 58 7.20 -15.98 18.09
N THR A 59 6.74 -17.23 18.21
CA THR A 59 5.35 -17.54 18.57
C THR A 59 5.04 -17.05 19.99
N HIS A 60 5.96 -17.22 20.93
CA HIS A 60 5.81 -16.72 22.29
C HIS A 60 5.70 -15.19 22.35
N ILE A 61 6.61 -14.47 21.69
CA ILE A 61 6.57 -13.00 21.62
C ILE A 61 5.24 -12.54 21.03
N ASN A 62 4.81 -13.13 19.91
CA ASN A 62 3.50 -12.83 19.31
C ASN A 62 2.32 -13.14 20.25
N GLY A 63 2.40 -14.26 20.99
CA GLY A 63 1.39 -14.66 21.97
C GLY A 63 1.25 -13.67 23.13
N LEU A 64 2.38 -13.15 23.65
CA LEU A 64 2.40 -12.11 24.70
C LEU A 64 1.64 -10.87 24.24
N TYR A 65 1.95 -10.36 23.05
CA TYR A 65 1.32 -9.15 22.53
C TYR A 65 -0.14 -9.34 22.13
N ARG A 66 -0.52 -10.51 21.59
CA ARG A 66 -1.93 -10.85 21.34
C ARG A 66 -2.73 -10.90 22.63
N ALA A 67 -2.19 -11.49 23.69
CA ALA A 67 -2.85 -11.53 25.00
C ALA A 67 -3.05 -10.10 25.55
N TYR A 68 -2.05 -9.24 25.42
CA TYR A 68 -2.16 -7.82 25.79
C TYR A 68 -3.27 -7.11 25.01
N ASP A 69 -3.29 -7.20 23.68
CA ASP A 69 -4.29 -6.51 22.85
C ASP A 69 -5.72 -6.99 23.14
N ILE A 70 -5.93 -8.31 23.29
CA ILE A 70 -7.23 -8.86 23.68
C ILE A 70 -7.67 -8.30 25.03
N HIS A 71 -6.77 -8.28 26.03
CA HIS A 71 -7.09 -7.73 27.34
C HIS A 71 -7.37 -6.22 27.28
N ALA A 72 -6.59 -5.47 26.51
CA ALA A 72 -6.79 -4.04 26.33
C ALA A 72 -8.16 -3.71 25.73
N ARG A 73 -8.61 -4.49 24.73
CA ARG A 73 -9.94 -4.33 24.13
C ARG A 73 -11.05 -4.65 25.12
N LEU A 74 -10.91 -5.72 25.91
CA LEU A 74 -11.89 -6.07 26.95
C LEU A 74 -12.00 -4.99 28.03
N MET A 75 -10.86 -4.44 28.46
CA MET A 75 -10.82 -3.38 29.48
C MET A 75 -11.40 -2.06 28.97
N ARG A 76 -11.15 -1.68 27.71
CA ARG A 76 -11.71 -0.47 27.10
C ARG A 76 -13.20 -0.59 26.75
N GLY A 77 -13.66 -1.80 26.40
CA GLY A 77 -15.05 -2.07 26.07
C GLY A 77 -15.95 -2.35 27.28
N GLY A 78 -15.36 -2.66 28.45
CA GLY A 78 -16.10 -2.94 29.67
C GLY A 78 -16.26 -1.73 30.58
N ASN A 79 -17.27 -1.77 31.45
CA ASN A 79 -17.55 -0.75 32.45
C ASN A 79 -16.61 -0.88 33.68
N PHE A 80 -15.31 -1.01 33.44
CA PHE A 80 -14.29 -1.30 34.46
C PHE A 80 -13.79 -0.04 35.17
N GLY A 81 -14.69 0.66 35.87
CA GLY A 81 -14.32 1.78 36.74
C GLY A 81 -13.84 3.06 36.01
N PRO A 82 -13.18 3.99 36.73
CA PRO A 82 -12.74 5.26 36.15
C PRO A 82 -11.70 5.05 35.05
N ALA A 83 -11.80 5.83 33.96
CA ALA A 83 -10.89 5.73 32.81
C ALA A 83 -9.41 5.82 33.18
N GLN A 84 -9.08 6.63 34.20
CA GLN A 84 -7.71 6.78 34.68
C GLN A 84 -7.14 5.49 35.29
N THR A 85 -7.96 4.72 36.00
CA THR A 85 -7.55 3.45 36.61
C THR A 85 -7.35 2.36 35.56
N VAL A 86 -8.19 2.36 34.51
CA VAL A 86 -8.04 1.48 33.35
C VAL A 86 -6.72 1.76 32.64
N GLU A 87 -6.42 3.02 32.33
CA GLU A 87 -5.21 3.38 31.59
C GLU A 87 -3.93 3.02 32.37
N GLN A 88 -3.90 3.28 33.69
CA GLN A 88 -2.78 2.87 34.55
C GLN A 88 -2.59 1.35 34.57
N SER A 89 -3.69 0.59 34.58
CA SER A 89 -3.65 -0.88 34.56
C SER A 89 -3.13 -1.40 33.21
N LEU A 90 -3.59 -0.79 32.10
CA LEU A 90 -3.11 -1.12 30.76
C LEU A 90 -1.63 -0.80 30.59
N GLU A 91 -1.16 0.33 31.12
CA GLU A 91 0.25 0.68 31.05
C GLU A 91 1.11 -0.29 31.86
N ARG A 92 0.68 -0.69 33.07
CA ARG A 92 1.39 -1.73 33.84
C ARG A 92 1.47 -3.06 33.08
N LEU A 93 0.36 -3.52 32.51
CA LEU A 93 0.34 -4.76 31.73
C LEU A 93 1.23 -4.65 30.48
N ARG A 94 1.26 -3.48 29.84
CA ARG A 94 2.12 -3.20 28.69
C ARG A 94 3.60 -3.34 29.08
N GLN A 95 4.00 -2.72 30.19
CA GLN A 95 5.38 -2.79 30.68
C GLN A 95 5.78 -4.22 31.07
N GLU A 96 4.88 -4.98 31.69
CA GLU A 96 5.12 -6.40 31.99
C GLU A 96 5.28 -7.24 30.71
N THR A 97 4.41 -7.02 29.72
CA THR A 97 4.47 -7.69 28.41
C THR A 97 5.79 -7.37 27.70
N LYS A 98 6.18 -6.09 27.72
CA LYS A 98 7.44 -5.60 27.17
C LYS A 98 8.65 -6.27 27.84
N ALA A 99 8.71 -6.29 29.17
CA ALA A 99 9.81 -6.91 29.91
C ALA A 99 9.95 -8.41 29.60
N LYS A 100 8.83 -9.13 29.48
CA LYS A 100 8.84 -10.55 29.10
C LYS A 100 9.35 -10.76 27.67
N ALA A 101 8.97 -9.91 26.73
CA ALA A 101 9.46 -9.97 25.36
C ALA A 101 10.96 -9.65 25.28
N GLU A 102 11.42 -8.57 25.92
CA GLU A 102 12.83 -8.16 25.98
C GLU A 102 13.75 -9.24 26.55
N ARG A 103 13.26 -10.04 27.51
CA ARG A 103 14.00 -11.21 28.03
C ARG A 103 14.32 -12.24 26.94
N VAL A 104 13.41 -12.42 25.98
CA VAL A 104 13.48 -13.47 24.95
C VAL A 104 14.25 -13.00 23.71
N VAL A 105 14.21 -11.71 23.39
CA VAL A 105 14.86 -11.12 22.20
C VAL A 105 16.33 -11.54 22.02
N PRO A 106 17.21 -11.53 23.06
CA PRO A 106 18.61 -11.95 22.89
C PRO A 106 18.78 -13.39 22.35
N PHE A 107 17.89 -14.31 22.72
CA PHE A 107 17.91 -15.68 22.23
C PHE A 107 17.49 -15.75 20.75
N VAL A 108 16.46 -14.99 20.37
CA VAL A 108 16.04 -14.83 18.97
C VAL A 108 17.20 -14.31 18.12
N GLU A 109 17.84 -13.21 18.53
CA GLU A 109 18.96 -12.63 17.79
C GLU A 109 20.20 -13.53 17.77
N SER A 110 20.41 -14.36 18.80
CA SER A 110 21.48 -15.36 18.81
C SER A 110 21.27 -16.42 17.73
N ILE A 111 20.06 -17.02 17.66
CA ILE A 111 19.74 -18.04 16.67
C ILE A 111 19.83 -17.44 15.26
N ARG A 112 19.27 -16.26 15.03
CA ARG A 112 19.30 -15.61 13.71
C ARG A 112 20.73 -15.33 13.25
N ARG A 113 21.60 -14.83 14.13
CA ARG A 113 23.03 -14.65 13.81
C ARG A 113 23.71 -15.97 13.46
N SER A 114 23.36 -17.06 14.14
CA SER A 114 23.91 -18.39 13.83
C SER A 114 23.44 -18.94 12.48
N LEU A 115 22.23 -18.58 12.04
CA LEU A 115 21.69 -18.94 10.73
C LEU A 115 22.31 -18.12 9.60
N GLY A 116 22.79 -16.91 9.88
CA GLY A 116 23.40 -16.04 8.88
C GLY A 116 22.47 -15.81 7.69
N TRP A 117 22.98 -16.02 6.48
CA TRP A 117 22.23 -15.81 5.23
C TRP A 117 20.98 -16.71 5.10
N ASP A 118 20.98 -17.89 5.72
CA ASP A 118 19.90 -18.86 5.59
C ASP A 118 18.65 -18.47 6.40
N VAL A 119 18.73 -17.47 7.29
CA VAL A 119 17.57 -16.94 8.03
C VAL A 119 16.46 -16.47 7.09
N ARG A 120 16.82 -16.04 5.88
CA ARG A 120 15.89 -15.66 4.81
C ARG A 120 14.86 -16.75 4.53
N GLU A 121 15.27 -18.01 4.52
CA GLU A 121 14.40 -19.14 4.19
C GLU A 121 13.39 -19.41 5.31
N PHE A 122 13.79 -19.23 6.56
CA PHE A 122 12.88 -19.25 7.70
C PHE A 122 11.87 -18.10 7.61
N ASP A 123 12.32 -16.89 7.30
CA ASP A 123 11.48 -15.69 7.26
C ASP A 123 10.41 -15.73 6.19
N LEU A 124 10.73 -16.20 4.99
CA LEU A 124 9.72 -16.38 3.93
C LEU A 124 8.64 -17.38 4.33
N GLN A 125 9.02 -18.46 5.02
CA GLN A 125 8.05 -19.45 5.51
C GLN A 125 7.23 -18.90 6.68
N LEU A 126 7.83 -18.11 7.57
CA LEU A 126 7.12 -17.45 8.66
C LEU A 126 6.11 -16.43 8.13
N LEU A 127 6.51 -15.59 7.17
CA LEU A 127 5.63 -14.63 6.49
C LEU A 127 4.45 -15.32 5.80
N LYS A 128 4.68 -16.46 5.15
CA LYS A 128 3.60 -17.29 4.60
C LYS A 128 2.59 -17.74 5.66
N LEU A 129 3.06 -18.16 6.84
CA LEU A 129 2.18 -18.51 7.96
C LEU A 129 1.40 -17.29 8.47
N ILE A 130 2.07 -16.14 8.61
CA ILE A 130 1.44 -14.89 9.05
C ILE A 130 0.37 -14.45 8.04
N ARG A 131 0.63 -14.54 6.72
CA ARG A 131 -0.35 -14.25 5.66
C ARG A 131 -1.58 -15.13 5.77
N ARG A 132 -1.40 -16.44 5.96
CA ARG A 132 -2.50 -17.40 6.11
C ARG A 132 -3.35 -17.17 7.36
N SER A 133 -2.80 -16.46 8.34
CA SER A 133 -3.55 -16.00 9.53
C SER A 133 -4.24 -14.65 9.34
N SER A 134 -4.19 -14.06 8.13
CA SER A 134 -4.68 -12.72 7.80
C SER A 134 -4.12 -11.63 8.72
N ALA A 135 -2.80 -11.68 8.97
CA ALA A 135 -2.09 -10.70 9.78
C ALA A 135 -0.86 -10.10 9.05
N LEU A 136 -0.69 -10.40 7.76
CA LEU A 136 0.38 -9.83 6.93
C LEU A 136 -0.18 -8.73 6.05
N SER A 137 0.26 -7.51 6.30
CA SER A 137 0.04 -6.35 5.46
C SER A 137 1.22 -6.12 4.53
N LEU A 138 0.98 -5.59 3.33
CA LEU A 138 2.05 -5.13 2.45
C LEU A 138 2.17 -3.62 2.51
N VAL A 139 3.41 -3.14 2.45
CA VAL A 139 3.72 -1.71 2.35
C VAL A 139 4.50 -1.47 1.07
N LEU A 140 3.91 -0.70 0.15
CA LEU A 140 4.40 -0.52 -1.20
C LEU A 140 5.06 0.84 -1.36
N GLY A 141 6.31 0.84 -1.83
CA GLY A 141 7.04 2.03 -2.22
C GLY A 141 7.11 2.20 -3.74
N ALA A 142 7.75 3.29 -4.17
CA ALA A 142 7.82 3.67 -5.57
C ALA A 142 8.51 2.60 -6.44
N GLY A 143 9.40 1.78 -5.87
CA GLY A 143 10.07 0.70 -6.60
C GLY A 143 9.11 -0.31 -7.23
N VAL A 144 7.91 -0.49 -6.68
CA VAL A 144 6.88 -1.38 -7.25
C VAL A 144 6.29 -0.81 -8.55
N SER A 145 6.10 0.51 -8.62
CA SER A 145 5.60 1.23 -9.81
C SER A 145 6.71 1.56 -10.82
N CYS A 146 7.96 1.70 -10.37
CA CYS A 146 9.10 1.90 -11.28
C CYS A 146 9.43 0.62 -12.08
N ALA A 147 9.08 -0.56 -11.56
CA ALA A 147 9.36 -1.83 -12.21
C ALA A 147 8.57 -2.02 -13.52
N GLU A 148 9.16 -2.72 -14.49
CA GLU A 148 8.50 -3.08 -15.74
C GLU A 148 7.28 -4.00 -15.53
N PRO A 149 6.25 -3.95 -16.40
CA PRO A 149 6.07 -3.01 -17.52
C PRO A 149 5.49 -1.64 -17.11
N CYS A 150 5.47 -1.31 -15.81
CA CYS A 150 4.86 -0.07 -15.35
C CYS A 150 5.71 1.13 -15.72
N GLY A 151 6.98 1.15 -15.28
CA GLY A 151 7.92 2.22 -15.64
C GLY A 151 7.43 3.62 -15.22
N ALA A 152 6.72 3.72 -14.09
CA ALA A 152 6.39 5.01 -13.49
C ALA A 152 7.68 5.73 -13.09
N PRO A 153 7.73 7.07 -13.22
CA PRO A 153 8.95 7.80 -12.88
C PRO A 153 9.26 7.66 -11.38
N PRO A 154 10.53 7.44 -11.01
CA PRO A 154 10.95 7.59 -9.61
C PRO A 154 10.78 9.04 -9.16
N TRP A 155 10.81 9.28 -7.84
CA TRP A 155 10.55 10.61 -7.28
C TRP A 155 11.40 11.75 -7.90
N PRO A 156 12.73 11.61 -8.10
CA PRO A 156 13.53 12.63 -8.79
C PRO A 156 13.02 12.95 -10.19
N ALA A 157 12.69 11.92 -10.97
CA ALA A 157 12.18 12.10 -12.33
C ALA A 157 10.78 12.72 -12.32
N LEU A 158 9.93 12.37 -11.36
CA LEU A 158 8.61 12.97 -11.21
C LEU A 158 8.71 14.46 -10.85
N VAL A 159 9.57 14.84 -9.90
CA VAL A 159 9.82 16.25 -9.53
C VAL A 159 10.35 17.03 -10.73
N LYS A 160 11.35 16.49 -11.44
CA LYS A 160 11.89 17.09 -12.66
C LYS A 160 10.82 17.33 -13.71
N GLU A 161 10.04 16.30 -14.05
CA GLU A 161 8.99 16.42 -15.08
C GLU A 161 7.92 17.43 -14.69
N LEU A 162 7.56 17.49 -13.41
CA LEU A 162 6.62 18.49 -12.91
C LEU A 162 7.16 19.90 -13.06
N LEU A 163 8.39 20.16 -12.61
CA LEU A 163 9.07 21.45 -12.75
C LEU A 163 9.17 21.87 -14.22
N GLN A 164 9.52 20.94 -15.12
CA GLN A 164 9.60 21.23 -16.56
C GLN A 164 8.24 21.63 -17.12
N VAL A 165 7.19 20.87 -16.83
CA VAL A 165 5.84 21.18 -17.33
C VAL A 165 5.36 22.53 -16.79
N THR A 166 5.62 22.84 -15.52
CA THR A 166 5.21 24.11 -14.92
C THR A 166 6.07 25.29 -15.34
N LEU A 167 7.35 25.10 -15.66
CA LEU A 167 8.22 26.14 -16.23
C LEU A 167 7.76 26.57 -17.63
N ASP A 168 7.38 25.59 -18.45
CA ASP A 168 6.93 25.81 -19.81
C ASP A 168 5.55 26.47 -19.85
N ARG A 169 4.61 25.96 -19.03
CA ARG A 169 3.19 26.29 -19.15
C ARG A 169 2.64 27.16 -18.02
N GLY A 170 3.36 27.30 -16.91
CA GLY A 170 2.78 27.81 -15.67
C GLY A 170 1.64 26.93 -15.16
N LEU A 171 0.79 27.49 -14.29
CA LEU A 171 -0.47 26.89 -13.89
C LEU A 171 -1.54 27.18 -14.95
N GLU A 172 -2.04 26.14 -15.60
CA GLU A 172 -3.18 26.19 -16.51
C GLU A 172 -4.40 25.53 -15.84
N ILE A 173 -5.52 26.25 -15.82
CA ILE A 173 -6.78 25.73 -15.28
C ILE A 173 -7.80 25.65 -16.43
N PRO A 174 -8.52 24.51 -16.59
CA PRO A 174 -9.62 24.43 -17.54
C PRO A 174 -10.76 25.35 -17.07
N VAL A 175 -11.05 26.38 -17.86
CA VAL A 175 -12.17 27.29 -17.66
C VAL A 175 -13.30 26.85 -18.57
N ARG A 176 -14.49 26.67 -18.01
CA ARG A 176 -15.71 26.38 -18.77
C ARG A 176 -16.08 27.64 -19.56
N VAL A 177 -16.12 27.51 -20.88
CA VAL A 177 -16.60 28.54 -21.81
C VAL A 177 -17.90 28.01 -22.40
N SER A 178 -19.00 28.66 -22.05
CA SER A 178 -20.30 28.39 -22.66
C SER A 178 -20.39 29.24 -23.93
N GLU A 179 -20.42 28.58 -25.09
CA GLU A 179 -20.76 29.25 -26.35
C GLU A 179 -22.23 28.93 -26.66
N GLU A 180 -23.07 29.96 -26.64
CA GLU A 180 -24.42 29.85 -27.19
C GLU A 180 -24.31 29.88 -28.71
N THR A 181 -24.60 28.76 -29.36
CA THR A 181 -24.66 28.71 -30.82
C THR A 181 -26.14 28.77 -31.19
N GLU A 182 -26.58 29.89 -31.77
CA GLU A 182 -27.90 29.92 -32.41
C GLU A 182 -27.81 29.11 -33.70
N GLU A 183 -28.50 27.97 -33.74
CA GLU A 183 -28.72 27.25 -34.99
C GLU A 183 -29.57 28.14 -35.90
N ILE A 184 -28.93 28.76 -36.89
CA ILE A 184 -29.64 29.43 -37.99
C ILE A 184 -30.42 28.34 -38.72
N PRO A 185 -31.76 28.41 -38.79
CA PRO A 185 -32.54 27.44 -39.54
C PRO A 185 -32.05 27.42 -40.98
N LEU A 186 -31.50 26.29 -41.42
CA LEU A 186 -31.20 26.04 -42.82
C LEU A 186 -32.52 26.11 -43.58
N HIS A 187 -32.78 27.26 -44.20
CA HIS A 187 -33.89 27.41 -45.14
C HIS A 187 -33.76 26.33 -46.21
N ALA A 188 -34.71 25.40 -46.20
CA ALA A 188 -34.87 24.36 -47.20
C ALA A 188 -34.98 25.02 -48.59
N SER A 189 -33.93 24.87 -49.39
CA SER A 189 -33.96 25.14 -50.82
C SER A 189 -34.70 23.98 -51.48
N GLY A 190 -35.92 24.26 -51.94
CA GLY A 190 -36.73 23.31 -52.69
C GLY A 190 -36.18 23.06 -54.09
N ALA A 191 -36.38 21.83 -54.58
CA ALA A 191 -36.44 21.51 -56.00
C ALA A 191 -37.58 20.48 -56.25
N PRO A 192 -38.23 20.50 -57.42
CA PRO A 192 -39.53 19.85 -57.64
C PRO A 192 -39.44 18.57 -58.50
N GLY A 193 -40.50 17.75 -58.42
CA GLY A 193 -40.82 16.61 -59.32
C GLY A 193 -40.40 15.26 -58.73
N ASP A 194 -41.17 14.17 -58.82
CA ASP A 194 -42.22 13.82 -59.78
C ASP A 194 -43.15 12.74 -59.19
N SER A 195 -44.32 12.67 -59.80
CA SER A 195 -45.50 11.85 -59.54
C SER A 195 -45.33 10.33 -59.73
N SER A 196 -46.08 9.51 -58.96
CA SER A 196 -47.02 8.51 -59.50
C SER A 196 -47.69 7.61 -58.43
N LEU A 197 -49.03 7.61 -58.47
CA LEU A 197 -50.00 6.49 -58.29
C LEU A 197 -50.39 5.96 -56.88
N GLN A 198 -51.72 6.04 -56.67
CA GLN A 198 -52.62 5.48 -55.63
C GLN A 198 -52.89 3.94 -55.84
N PRO A 199 -53.87 3.23 -55.19
CA PRO A 199 -54.85 3.60 -54.11
C PRO A 199 -55.12 2.56 -52.98
N GLU A 200 -55.90 3.04 -51.98
CA GLU A 200 -56.93 2.36 -51.14
C GLU A 200 -56.48 1.34 -50.05
N ALA A 201 -57.07 1.25 -48.84
CA ALA A 201 -58.45 1.52 -48.41
C ALA A 201 -58.57 1.77 -46.89
N SER A 202 -59.66 2.48 -46.55
CA SER A 202 -60.54 2.31 -45.38
C SER A 202 -60.15 2.82 -43.97
N GLY A 203 -60.92 3.82 -43.50
CA GLY A 203 -61.72 3.63 -42.28
C GLY A 203 -61.66 4.68 -41.17
N ALA A 204 -62.77 5.44 -41.06
CA ALA A 204 -63.38 6.02 -39.84
C ALA A 204 -62.91 7.39 -39.28
N THR A 205 -63.74 8.42 -39.58
CA THR A 205 -64.40 9.39 -38.67
C THR A 205 -63.70 9.85 -37.38
N ALA A 206 -63.42 11.16 -37.25
CA ALA A 206 -64.33 12.17 -36.66
C ALA A 206 -63.60 13.44 -36.14
N MET A 207 -64.29 14.59 -36.30
CA MET A 207 -64.25 15.83 -35.51
C MET A 207 -63.01 16.75 -35.57
N ASP A 208 -63.20 17.90 -36.21
CA ASP A 208 -62.56 19.19 -35.92
C ASP A 208 -63.59 20.02 -35.11
N PRO A 209 -63.22 20.82 -34.08
CA PRO A 209 -62.70 22.15 -34.37
C PRO A 209 -61.61 22.69 -33.40
N SER A 210 -60.57 23.26 -34.00
CA SER A 210 -59.93 24.54 -33.64
C SER A 210 -59.48 24.81 -32.19
N ILE A 211 -58.16 24.67 -31.92
CA ILE A 211 -57.44 25.51 -30.95
C ILE A 211 -56.06 25.89 -31.52
N ASN A 212 -55.91 27.20 -31.77
CA ASN A 212 -54.71 28.01 -31.97
C ASN A 212 -53.31 27.34 -31.81
N PRO A 213 -52.46 27.28 -32.86
CA PRO A 213 -51.04 27.02 -32.70
C PRO A 213 -50.31 28.37 -32.63
N ASP A 214 -50.22 28.95 -31.43
CA ASP A 214 -49.19 29.96 -31.17
C ASP A 214 -47.88 29.20 -30.86
N VAL A 215 -47.41 28.43 -31.85
CA VAL A 215 -46.10 27.79 -31.83
C VAL A 215 -45.12 28.90 -32.14
N ARG A 216 -44.73 29.65 -31.09
CA ARG A 216 -43.46 30.36 -31.12
C ARG A 216 -42.42 29.33 -31.54
N ALA A 217 -41.75 29.58 -32.65
CA ALA A 217 -40.57 28.84 -33.04
C ALA A 217 -39.55 28.98 -31.91
N GLU A 218 -39.58 28.06 -30.95
CA GLU A 218 -38.52 27.90 -29.96
C GLU A 218 -37.29 27.48 -30.74
N THR A 219 -36.43 28.45 -31.02
CA THR A 219 -35.08 28.20 -31.51
C THR A 219 -34.42 27.24 -30.51
N SER A 220 -34.16 26.02 -30.96
CA SER A 220 -33.46 25.02 -30.15
C SER A 220 -32.05 25.55 -29.90
N ARG A 221 -31.81 26.07 -28.70
CA ARG A 221 -30.50 26.54 -28.28
C ARG A 221 -29.66 25.35 -27.86
N THR A 222 -28.76 24.92 -28.73
CA THR A 222 -27.75 23.91 -28.41
C THR A 222 -26.59 24.59 -27.68
N THR A 223 -26.53 24.47 -26.36
CA THR A 223 -25.39 24.97 -25.57
C THR A 223 -24.22 23.99 -25.67
N ILE A 224 -23.19 24.34 -26.45
CA ILE A 224 -21.95 23.56 -26.49
C ILE A 224 -21.06 24.04 -25.34
N VAL A 225 -20.74 23.14 -24.42
CA VAL A 225 -19.80 23.41 -23.34
C VAL A 225 -18.39 23.07 -23.82
N ARG A 226 -17.55 24.08 -23.98
CA ARG A 226 -16.12 23.91 -24.25
C ARG A 226 -15.30 24.23 -23.01
N PHE A 227 -14.16 23.57 -22.86
CA PHE A 227 -13.18 23.91 -21.82
C PHE A 227 -11.95 24.51 -22.50
N GLN A 228 -11.64 25.76 -22.17
CA GLN A 228 -10.41 26.40 -22.62
C GLN A 228 -9.39 26.38 -21.48
N GLN A 229 -8.13 26.08 -21.79
CA GLN A 229 -7.04 26.18 -20.81
C GLN A 229 -6.69 27.66 -20.65
N ARG A 230 -6.80 28.19 -19.42
CA ARG A 230 -6.37 29.55 -19.10
C ARG A 230 -5.15 29.47 -18.22
N ARG A 231 -4.09 30.21 -18.58
CA ARG A 231 -2.91 30.41 -17.73
C ARG A 231 -3.29 31.34 -16.57
N VAL A 232 -3.10 30.88 -15.34
CA VAL A 232 -3.56 31.58 -14.13
C VAL A 232 -2.39 32.06 -13.26
N ARG A 233 -1.27 31.35 -13.27
CA ARG A 233 -0.06 31.75 -12.51
C ARG A 233 1.20 31.28 -13.23
N GLU A 234 2.27 32.04 -13.07
CA GLU A 234 3.62 31.68 -13.54
C GLU A 234 4.62 31.79 -12.38
N TYR A 235 5.79 31.19 -12.57
CA TYR A 235 6.93 31.42 -11.70
C TYR A 235 7.44 32.86 -11.86
N THR A 236 7.83 33.47 -10.75
CA THR A 236 8.70 34.64 -10.73
C THR A 236 10.08 34.30 -11.30
N ASP A 237 10.89 35.31 -11.67
CA ASP A 237 12.24 35.06 -12.18
C ASP A 237 13.13 34.30 -11.19
N ALA A 238 12.99 34.59 -9.89
CA ALA A 238 13.69 33.89 -8.83
C ALA A 238 13.26 32.42 -8.72
N GLU A 239 11.95 32.15 -8.69
CA GLU A 239 11.40 30.79 -8.68
C GLU A 239 11.80 30.01 -9.96
N ARG A 240 11.83 30.68 -11.12
CA ARG A 240 12.27 30.09 -12.39
C ARG A 240 13.73 29.68 -12.34
N GLN A 241 14.61 30.55 -11.82
CA GLN A 241 16.02 30.26 -11.64
C GLN A 241 16.22 29.09 -10.66
N GLN A 242 15.48 29.08 -9.55
CA GLN A 242 15.50 27.98 -8.58
C GLN A 242 15.06 26.66 -9.21
N ALA A 243 13.95 26.64 -9.96
CA ALA A 243 13.48 25.44 -10.65
C ALA A 243 14.52 24.89 -11.65
N GLN A 244 15.19 25.78 -12.39
CA GLN A 244 16.23 25.40 -13.34
C GLN A 244 17.47 24.82 -12.65
N GLU A 245 17.88 25.38 -11.51
CA GLU A 245 18.96 24.85 -10.70
C GLU A 245 18.64 23.44 -10.20
N ILE A 246 17.46 23.24 -9.63
CA ILE A 246 17.01 21.93 -9.14
C ILE A 246 17.00 20.90 -10.28
N ILE A 247 16.49 21.26 -11.47
CA ILE A 247 16.53 20.36 -12.64
C ILE A 247 17.97 19.99 -13.01
N ARG A 248 18.90 20.97 -12.97
CA ARG A 248 20.31 20.75 -13.27
C ARG A 248 20.95 19.77 -12.29
N GLU A 249 20.68 19.92 -10.98
CA GLU A 249 21.18 19.00 -9.95
C GLU A 249 20.62 17.59 -10.11
N ILE A 250 19.34 17.46 -10.48
CA ILE A 250 18.72 16.16 -10.79
C ILE A 250 19.41 15.51 -12.01
N ASP A 251 19.66 16.29 -13.06
CA ASP A 251 20.34 15.81 -14.28
C ASP A 251 21.80 15.42 -14.04
N ALA A 252 22.46 16.07 -13.09
CA ALA A 252 23.80 15.73 -12.62
C ALA A 252 23.83 14.50 -11.70
N TRP A 253 22.68 13.97 -11.28
CA TRP A 253 22.56 12.95 -10.22
C TRP A 253 23.14 13.40 -8.88
N GLU A 254 23.16 14.72 -8.64
CA GLU A 254 23.68 15.36 -7.42
C GLU A 254 22.57 15.78 -6.45
N ALA A 255 21.31 15.80 -6.91
CA ALA A 255 20.17 16.17 -6.09
C ALA A 255 19.98 15.20 -4.92
N ASP A 256 20.10 15.73 -3.70
CA ASP A 256 19.76 15.03 -2.46
C ASP A 256 18.27 15.17 -2.11
N ASP A 257 17.87 14.58 -0.97
CA ASP A 257 16.48 14.62 -0.52
C ASP A 257 15.96 16.05 -0.28
N GLU A 258 16.81 16.99 0.13
CA GLU A 258 16.42 18.38 0.39
C GLU A 258 16.21 19.15 -0.93
N VAL A 259 17.07 18.95 -1.93
CA VAL A 259 16.90 19.52 -3.27
C VAL A 259 15.59 19.06 -3.91
N LEU A 260 15.28 17.77 -3.77
CA LEU A 260 14.04 17.19 -4.31
C LEU A 260 12.80 17.70 -3.57
N LYS A 261 12.90 17.85 -2.25
CA LYS A 261 11.86 18.46 -1.40
C LYS A 261 11.59 19.91 -1.79
N ASP A 262 12.63 20.70 -2.04
CA ASP A 262 12.51 22.09 -2.49
C ASP A 262 11.83 22.17 -3.86
N GLY A 263 12.18 21.26 -4.77
CA GLY A 263 11.52 21.15 -6.07
C GLY A 263 10.04 20.81 -5.93
N ALA A 264 9.72 19.87 -5.04
CA ALA A 264 8.33 19.51 -4.75
C ALA A 264 7.54 20.67 -4.12
N GLU A 265 8.15 21.42 -3.19
CA GLU A 265 7.56 22.60 -2.55
C GLU A 265 7.32 23.73 -3.55
N LEU A 266 8.25 23.93 -4.49
CA LEU A 266 8.14 24.96 -5.52
C LEU A 266 6.98 24.66 -6.49
N VAL A 267 6.84 23.41 -6.93
CA VAL A 267 5.71 22.97 -7.76
C VAL A 267 4.40 23.08 -6.97
N HIS A 268 4.38 22.61 -5.72
CA HIS A 268 3.20 22.69 -4.87
C HIS A 268 2.76 24.14 -4.63
N SER A 269 3.70 25.03 -4.35
CA SER A 269 3.44 26.46 -4.16
C SER A 269 2.78 27.07 -5.38
N LEU A 270 3.21 26.71 -6.59
CA LEU A 270 2.61 27.19 -7.84
C LEU A 270 1.20 26.60 -8.08
N CYS A 271 1.06 25.28 -7.99
CA CYS A 271 -0.12 24.57 -8.49
C CYS A 271 -1.19 24.29 -7.44
N GLY A 272 -0.83 24.26 -6.15
CA GLY A 272 -1.69 23.78 -5.07
C GLY A 272 -2.30 22.41 -5.40
N GLN A 273 -3.62 22.30 -5.28
CA GLN A 273 -4.37 21.06 -5.56
C GLN A 273 -4.33 20.65 -7.04
N HIS A 274 -4.13 21.58 -7.98
CA HIS A 274 -4.06 21.25 -9.41
C HIS A 274 -2.82 20.43 -9.77
N LEU A 275 -1.85 20.33 -8.87
CA LEU A 275 -0.69 19.46 -9.01
C LEU A 275 -1.07 18.01 -9.36
N PHE A 276 -2.14 17.48 -8.75
CA PHE A 276 -2.62 16.13 -9.06
C PHE A 276 -2.99 15.93 -10.52
N THR A 277 -3.47 16.96 -11.22
CA THR A 277 -3.77 16.86 -12.65
C THR A 277 -2.50 16.61 -13.47
N TYR A 278 -1.41 17.32 -13.13
CA TYR A 278 -0.12 17.12 -13.78
C TYR A 278 0.50 15.77 -13.39
N MET A 279 0.45 15.41 -12.10
CA MET A 279 0.93 14.11 -11.62
C MET A 279 0.21 12.96 -12.31
N THR A 280 -1.13 12.96 -12.40
CA THR A 280 -1.90 11.95 -13.14
C THR A 280 -1.43 11.85 -14.59
N LYS A 281 -1.33 12.98 -15.30
CA LYS A 281 -0.89 12.99 -16.70
C LYS A 281 0.51 12.39 -16.86
N ILE A 282 1.43 12.68 -15.94
CA ILE A 282 2.78 12.12 -15.95
C ILE A 282 2.73 10.63 -15.64
N LEU A 283 2.07 10.22 -14.54
CA LEU A 283 2.03 8.84 -14.05
C LEU A 283 1.39 7.89 -15.07
N TYR A 284 0.32 8.27 -15.76
CA TYR A 284 -0.38 7.42 -16.73
C TYR A 284 -0.04 7.73 -18.20
N ARG A 285 1.03 8.50 -18.45
CA ARG A 285 1.51 8.74 -19.82
C ARG A 285 1.74 7.41 -20.53
N ASN A 286 1.49 7.35 -21.83
CA ASN A 286 1.69 6.15 -22.66
C ASN A 286 0.91 4.91 -22.18
N HIS A 287 -0.20 5.09 -21.47
CA HIS A 287 -1.05 3.99 -21.00
C HIS A 287 -0.29 2.96 -20.15
N ARG A 288 0.64 3.42 -19.29
CA ARG A 288 1.35 2.55 -18.35
C ARG A 288 0.40 1.62 -17.62
N GLN A 289 0.86 0.40 -17.41
CA GLN A 289 0.08 -0.70 -16.83
C GLN A 289 0.67 -1.11 -15.48
N PRO A 290 -0.07 -1.87 -14.65
CA PRO A 290 0.51 -2.44 -13.45
C PRO A 290 1.74 -3.31 -13.74
N SER A 291 2.77 -3.15 -12.90
CA SER A 291 4.01 -3.93 -13.01
C SER A 291 3.78 -5.42 -12.72
N ALA A 292 4.75 -6.27 -13.05
CA ALA A 292 4.68 -7.70 -12.72
C ALA A 292 4.57 -7.92 -11.19
N ILE A 293 5.15 -7.04 -10.39
CA ILE A 293 5.09 -7.10 -8.91
C ILE A 293 3.67 -6.83 -8.43
N HIS A 294 3.00 -5.80 -8.97
CA HIS A 294 1.59 -5.53 -8.66
C HIS A 294 0.70 -6.75 -8.96
N ARG A 295 0.88 -7.40 -10.10
CA ARG A 295 0.10 -8.59 -10.49
C ARG A 295 0.36 -9.77 -9.55
N ALA A 296 1.62 -10.00 -9.16
CA ALA A 296 1.97 -11.05 -8.20
C ALA A 296 1.30 -10.81 -6.83
N ILE A 297 1.28 -9.56 -6.37
CA ILE A 297 0.59 -9.17 -5.13
C ILE A 297 -0.93 -9.38 -5.25
N ALA A 298 -1.53 -8.95 -6.36
CA ALA A 298 -2.97 -9.03 -6.59
C ALA A 298 -3.47 -10.48 -6.59
N ARG A 299 -2.72 -11.43 -7.17
CA ARG A 299 -3.05 -12.87 -7.13
C ARG A 299 -3.17 -13.42 -5.71
N LEU A 300 -2.33 -12.95 -4.80
CA LEU A 300 -2.36 -13.37 -3.40
C LEU A 300 -3.40 -12.62 -2.57
N ALA A 301 -4.09 -11.63 -3.15
CA ALA A 301 -5.12 -10.84 -2.47
C ALA A 301 -6.51 -11.51 -2.46
N HIS A 302 -6.69 -12.61 -3.20
CA HIS A 302 -7.93 -13.37 -3.16
C HIS A 302 -8.28 -13.79 -1.74
N ALA A 303 -9.58 -13.72 -1.43
CA ALA A 303 -10.06 -14.07 -0.10
C ALA A 303 -9.75 -15.53 0.24
N GLN A 304 -9.36 -15.74 1.49
CA GLN A 304 -8.99 -17.05 2.03
C GLN A 304 -9.78 -17.33 3.31
N TYR A 305 -10.05 -18.61 3.55
CA TYR A 305 -10.74 -19.03 4.78
C TYR A 305 -9.73 -19.23 5.91
N VAL A 306 -9.88 -18.46 6.99
CA VAL A 306 -9.00 -18.51 8.15
C VAL A 306 -9.73 -19.17 9.32
N ARG A 307 -9.17 -20.28 9.82
CA ARG A 307 -9.76 -21.10 10.89
C ARG A 307 -9.36 -20.65 12.29
N ASP A 308 -8.16 -20.12 12.43
CA ASP A 308 -7.51 -19.93 13.73
C ASP A 308 -7.78 -18.56 14.36
N LEU A 309 -8.68 -17.77 13.77
CA LEU A 309 -9.14 -16.49 14.32
C LEU A 309 -10.33 -16.70 15.27
N PRO A 310 -10.54 -15.80 16.25
CA PRO A 310 -11.71 -15.84 17.14
C PRO A 310 -13.04 -15.85 16.40
N SER A 311 -13.07 -15.27 15.19
CA SER A 311 -14.18 -15.38 14.25
C SER A 311 -13.70 -16.07 12.97
N PRO A 312 -13.81 -17.40 12.85
CA PRO A 312 -13.44 -18.10 11.63
C PRO A 312 -14.28 -17.63 10.44
N GLY A 313 -13.66 -17.44 9.28
CA GLY A 313 -14.35 -16.86 8.12
C GLY A 313 -13.47 -16.60 6.91
N CYS A 314 -14.08 -16.02 5.87
CA CYS A 314 -13.35 -15.53 4.71
C CYS A 314 -12.80 -14.14 5.00
N TYR A 315 -11.50 -13.97 4.82
CA TYR A 315 -10.77 -12.72 4.99
C TYR A 315 -10.04 -12.39 3.68
N PRO A 316 -9.72 -11.10 3.41
CA PRO A 316 -8.85 -10.74 2.30
C PRO A 316 -7.50 -11.47 2.37
N GLY A 317 -6.88 -11.68 1.22
CA GLY A 317 -5.61 -12.41 1.11
C GLY A 317 -4.42 -11.67 1.74
N TRP A 318 -4.52 -10.35 1.82
CA TRP A 318 -3.65 -9.48 2.62
C TRP A 318 -4.47 -8.77 3.69
N ASP A 319 -3.89 -8.62 4.87
CA ASP A 319 -4.53 -7.89 5.97
C ASP A 319 -4.83 -6.43 5.58
N ALA A 320 -3.86 -5.74 4.99
CA ALA A 320 -4.05 -4.52 4.22
C ALA A 320 -2.97 -4.37 3.14
N LEU A 321 -3.28 -3.57 2.11
CA LEU A 321 -2.29 -3.03 1.19
C LEU A 321 -2.10 -1.55 1.52
N ILE A 322 -0.92 -1.15 1.96
CA ILE A 322 -0.56 0.22 2.30
C ILE A 322 0.40 0.72 1.23
N THR A 323 0.22 1.93 0.73
CA THR A 323 1.09 2.48 -0.32
C THR A 323 1.43 3.94 -0.10
N TYR A 324 2.68 4.26 -0.40
CA TYR A 324 3.19 5.63 -0.47
C TYR A 324 3.10 6.21 -1.89
N ASN A 325 2.62 5.41 -2.84
CA ASN A 325 2.48 5.83 -4.23
C ASN A 325 1.14 6.54 -4.45
N PHE A 326 1.16 7.53 -5.34
CA PHE A 326 -0.04 8.29 -5.72
C PHE A 326 -0.90 7.56 -6.77
N ASP A 327 -0.29 6.67 -7.54
CA ASP A 327 -0.92 5.98 -8.66
C ASP A 327 -2.00 4.97 -8.20
N ALA A 328 -2.74 4.44 -9.17
CA ALA A 328 -3.79 3.44 -8.98
C ALA A 328 -3.37 2.06 -9.50
N PHE A 329 -2.07 1.80 -9.74
CA PHE A 329 -1.64 0.57 -10.41
C PHE A 329 -1.93 -0.68 -9.58
N MET A 330 -1.84 -0.60 -8.24
CA MET A 330 -2.27 -1.69 -7.37
C MET A 330 -3.78 -1.96 -7.50
N SER A 331 -4.61 -0.92 -7.48
CA SER A 331 -6.07 -1.03 -7.66
C SER A 331 -6.45 -1.57 -9.04
N SER A 332 -5.72 -1.18 -10.08
CA SER A 332 -5.86 -1.75 -11.43
C SER A 332 -5.49 -3.23 -11.46
N ALA A 333 -4.37 -3.64 -10.85
CA ALA A 333 -3.99 -5.06 -10.78
C ALA A 333 -5.01 -5.90 -10.00
N LEU A 334 -5.57 -5.39 -8.91
CA LEU A 334 -6.65 -6.06 -8.17
C LEU A 334 -7.92 -6.21 -9.02
N THR A 335 -8.22 -5.20 -9.84
CA THR A 335 -9.35 -5.25 -10.77
C THR A 335 -9.11 -6.27 -11.89
N ASP A 336 -7.91 -6.31 -12.46
CA ASP A 336 -7.51 -7.31 -13.46
C ASP A 336 -7.64 -8.76 -12.92
N GLU A 337 -7.28 -8.98 -11.66
CA GLU A 337 -7.38 -10.28 -10.97
C GLU A 337 -8.78 -10.54 -10.38
N GLY A 338 -9.76 -9.65 -10.59
CA GLY A 338 -11.14 -9.87 -10.11
C GLY A 338 -11.32 -9.80 -8.59
N VAL A 339 -10.42 -9.12 -7.87
CA VAL A 339 -10.46 -8.98 -6.41
C VAL A 339 -11.33 -7.78 -6.02
N PRO A 340 -12.38 -7.96 -5.18
CA PRO A 340 -13.12 -6.84 -4.59
C PRO A 340 -12.18 -5.98 -3.75
N SER A 341 -12.05 -4.70 -4.10
CA SER A 341 -11.10 -3.80 -3.44
C SER A 341 -11.61 -2.37 -3.36
N ALA A 342 -11.03 -1.58 -2.46
CA ALA A 342 -11.27 -0.15 -2.35
C ALA A 342 -9.97 0.60 -2.06
N ALA A 343 -9.69 1.64 -2.86
CA ALA A 343 -8.60 2.57 -2.58
C ALA A 343 -9.08 3.65 -1.60
N TRP A 344 -8.34 3.88 -0.53
CA TRP A 344 -8.68 4.84 0.51
C TRP A 344 -7.65 5.95 0.58
N ALA A 345 -8.12 7.20 0.61
CA ALA A 345 -7.29 8.40 0.74
C ALA A 345 -8.04 9.49 1.50
N MET A 346 -7.34 10.57 1.85
CA MET A 346 -7.93 11.71 2.54
C MET A 346 -8.73 12.60 1.58
N ARG A 347 -9.98 12.89 1.94
CA ARG A 347 -10.83 13.95 1.36
C ARG A 347 -11.05 15.02 2.42
N GLY A 348 -10.29 16.10 2.37
CA GLY A 348 -10.22 17.06 3.46
C GLY A 348 -9.76 16.39 4.76
N ARG A 349 -10.65 16.34 5.77
CA ARG A 349 -10.39 15.69 7.07
C ARG A 349 -10.94 14.26 7.19
N GLU A 350 -11.67 13.79 6.19
CA GLU A 350 -12.33 12.49 6.21
C GLU A 350 -11.59 11.48 5.35
N LEU A 351 -11.71 10.21 5.71
CA LEU A 351 -11.27 9.11 4.88
C LEU A 351 -12.34 8.84 3.81
N ALA A 352 -11.94 8.77 2.54
CA ALA A 352 -12.82 8.49 1.42
C ALA A 352 -12.34 7.26 0.65
N GLY A 353 -13.27 6.36 0.36
CA GLY A 353 -13.02 5.12 -0.38
C GLY A 353 -13.43 5.23 -1.84
N ASP A 354 -12.67 4.59 -2.70
CA ASP A 354 -12.90 4.43 -4.12
C ASP A 354 -13.01 2.93 -4.46
N PRO A 355 -14.17 2.31 -4.21
CA PRO A 355 -14.38 0.88 -4.45
C PRO A 355 -14.37 0.56 -5.95
N ASN A 356 -13.81 -0.59 -6.31
CA ASN A 356 -13.88 -1.09 -7.68
C ASN A 356 -15.26 -1.70 -8.01
N ASN A 357 -15.49 -2.01 -9.28
CA ASN A 357 -16.77 -2.54 -9.76
C ASN A 357 -17.18 -3.85 -9.06
N PHE A 358 -16.21 -4.71 -8.72
CA PHE A 358 -16.50 -5.96 -8.00
C PHE A 358 -17.00 -5.70 -6.59
N ALA A 359 -16.36 -4.80 -5.85
CA ALA A 359 -16.81 -4.39 -4.53
C ALA A 359 -18.21 -3.75 -4.58
N LEU A 360 -18.47 -2.89 -5.57
CA LEU A 360 -19.78 -2.27 -5.79
C LEU A 360 -20.88 -3.29 -6.11
N GLN A 361 -20.61 -4.25 -6.99
CA GLN A 361 -21.58 -5.28 -7.39
C GLN A 361 -21.96 -6.22 -6.24
N GLN A 362 -20.99 -6.54 -5.36
CA GLN A 362 -21.28 -7.36 -4.18
C GLN A 362 -21.98 -6.56 -3.06
N GLY A 363 -21.89 -5.23 -3.11
CA GLY A 363 -22.52 -4.32 -2.15
C GLY A 363 -22.09 -4.60 -0.70
N GLN A 364 -22.99 -4.32 0.24
CA GLN A 364 -22.74 -4.52 1.69
C GLN A 364 -22.54 -5.99 2.09
N ARG A 365 -22.71 -6.95 1.17
CA ARG A 365 -22.55 -8.38 1.46
C ARG A 365 -21.09 -8.84 1.36
N CYS A 366 -20.22 -8.11 0.66
CA CYS A 366 -18.80 -8.42 0.60
C CYS A 366 -18.13 -8.03 1.92
N ARG A 367 -17.84 -9.01 2.78
CA ARG A 367 -17.11 -8.79 4.04
C ARG A 367 -15.58 -8.82 3.88
N TRP A 368 -15.08 -9.11 2.69
CA TRP A 368 -13.66 -9.35 2.42
C TRP A 368 -13.13 -8.42 1.32
N ILE A 369 -13.45 -7.12 1.40
CA ILE A 369 -12.86 -6.12 0.51
C ILE A 369 -11.38 -5.96 0.85
N GLN A 370 -10.51 -6.02 -0.16
CA GLN A 370 -9.11 -5.69 0.00
C GLN A 370 -8.92 -4.16 0.04
N ASP A 371 -8.52 -3.64 1.19
CA ASP A 371 -8.21 -2.22 1.34
C ASP A 371 -6.84 -1.87 0.75
N VAL A 372 -6.79 -0.75 0.01
CA VAL A 372 -5.56 -0.11 -0.50
C VAL A 372 -5.45 1.29 0.09
N LEU A 373 -4.59 1.48 1.09
CA LEU A 373 -4.47 2.71 1.86
C LEU A 373 -3.37 3.61 1.27
N HIS A 374 -3.74 4.75 0.68
CA HIS A 374 -2.84 5.71 0.05
C HIS A 374 -2.42 6.83 1.00
N LEU A 375 -1.29 6.63 1.69
CA LEU A 375 -0.82 7.56 2.73
C LEU A 375 -0.46 8.95 2.19
N HIS A 376 0.18 8.99 1.02
CA HIS A 376 0.60 10.26 0.40
C HIS A 376 -0.49 10.91 -0.45
N GLY A 377 -1.62 10.25 -0.66
CA GLY A 377 -2.69 10.71 -1.56
C GLY A 377 -2.88 9.77 -2.75
N TYR A 378 -4.00 9.94 -3.45
CA TYR A 378 -4.46 9.01 -4.50
C TYR A 378 -4.95 9.78 -5.72
N THR A 379 -4.43 9.41 -6.89
CA THR A 379 -4.71 10.06 -8.17
C THR A 379 -4.99 9.05 -9.27
N PRO A 380 -6.25 8.59 -9.42
CA PRO A 380 -6.60 7.65 -10.48
C PRO A 380 -6.65 8.34 -11.85
N PRO A 381 -6.59 7.56 -12.95
CA PRO A 381 -6.64 8.11 -14.31
C PRO A 381 -8.02 8.69 -14.69
N ARG A 382 -9.07 8.34 -13.93
CA ARG A 382 -10.41 8.90 -14.07
C ARG A 382 -10.56 10.15 -13.21
N CYS A 383 -11.50 11.02 -13.57
CA CYS A 383 -11.82 12.21 -12.80
C CYS A 383 -12.29 11.79 -11.40
N PHE A 384 -11.38 11.86 -10.43
CA PHE A 384 -11.71 11.66 -9.03
C PHE A 384 -12.17 13.00 -8.50
N GLN A 385 -13.46 13.10 -8.14
CA GLN A 385 -14.09 14.32 -7.65
C GLN A 385 -13.63 14.63 -6.22
N ILE A 386 -12.34 14.79 -6.00
CA ILE A 386 -11.82 15.37 -4.77
C ILE A 386 -11.21 16.72 -5.12
N THR A 387 -11.93 17.78 -4.77
CA THR A 387 -11.50 19.16 -4.93
C THR A 387 -10.55 19.63 -3.82
N ASN A 388 -10.34 18.81 -2.77
CA ASN A 388 -9.49 19.08 -1.62
C ASN A 388 -8.84 17.78 -1.09
N VAL A 389 -7.77 17.30 -1.75
CA VAL A 389 -7.00 16.14 -1.28
C VAL A 389 -5.93 16.65 -0.32
N ARG A 390 -5.87 16.12 0.91
CA ARG A 390 -4.65 16.25 1.72
C ARG A 390 -3.65 15.23 1.17
N PHE A 391 -2.48 15.69 0.77
CA PHE A 391 -1.45 14.84 0.18
C PHE A 391 -0.07 15.24 0.69
N VAL A 392 0.87 14.31 0.59
CA VAL A 392 2.25 14.48 1.07
C VAL A 392 3.17 14.35 -0.13
N PHE A 393 3.60 15.49 -0.66
CA PHE A 393 4.57 15.57 -1.75
C PHE A 393 5.74 16.50 -1.42
N ALA A 394 5.51 17.55 -0.62
CA ALA A 394 6.52 18.53 -0.21
C ALA A 394 6.77 18.54 1.31
N THR A 395 7.93 19.03 1.75
CA THR A 395 8.34 19.04 3.17
C THR A 395 7.35 19.74 4.09
N SER A 396 6.78 20.87 3.66
CA SER A 396 5.76 21.58 4.45
C SER A 396 4.54 20.69 4.74
N GLN A 397 4.20 19.80 3.79
CA GLN A 397 3.10 18.86 3.91
C GLN A 397 3.49 17.65 4.80
N TYR A 398 4.77 17.26 4.84
CA TYR A 398 5.27 16.27 5.79
C TYR A 398 5.09 16.77 7.23
N THR A 399 5.57 17.96 7.58
CA THR A 399 5.45 18.49 8.94
C THR A 399 3.99 18.67 9.36
N ALA A 400 3.12 19.17 8.47
CA ALA A 400 1.70 19.32 8.76
C ALA A 400 0.97 17.97 8.94
N THR A 401 1.34 16.94 8.16
CA THR A 401 0.65 15.64 8.14
C THR A 401 1.19 14.66 9.20
N TYR A 402 2.48 14.72 9.51
CA TYR A 402 3.14 13.78 10.45
C TYR A 402 3.39 14.39 11.85
N ASP A 403 3.54 15.71 11.99
CA ASP A 403 3.87 16.31 13.31
C ASP A 403 2.69 16.99 14.02
N GLN A 404 1.66 17.51 13.30
CA GLN A 404 0.64 18.39 13.92
C GLN A 404 -0.79 17.84 13.94
N GLU A 405 -1.27 17.24 12.86
CA GLU A 405 -2.58 16.59 12.79
C GLU A 405 -2.43 15.25 12.07
N GLU A 406 -2.11 14.17 12.81
CA GLU A 406 -2.11 12.81 12.24
C GLU A 406 -3.45 12.59 11.50
N SER A 407 -3.38 12.59 10.17
CA SER A 407 -4.56 12.46 9.31
C SER A 407 -5.30 11.16 9.64
N ALA A 408 -6.61 11.10 9.37
CA ALA A 408 -7.40 9.92 9.71
C ALA A 408 -6.82 8.63 9.11
N ILE A 409 -6.31 8.69 7.87
CA ILE A 409 -5.66 7.55 7.22
C ILE A 409 -4.35 7.16 7.91
N PHE A 410 -3.55 8.15 8.31
CA PHE A 410 -2.28 7.90 8.96
C PHE A 410 -2.48 7.30 10.35
N ARG A 411 -3.38 7.87 11.15
CA ARG A 411 -3.78 7.33 12.46
C ARG A 411 -4.31 5.90 12.34
N LYS A 412 -5.12 5.63 11.31
CA LYS A 412 -5.58 4.27 11.00
C LYS A 412 -4.39 3.35 10.74
N VAL A 413 -3.48 3.73 9.83
CA VAL A 413 -2.33 2.87 9.49
C VAL A 413 -1.42 2.61 10.70
N MET A 414 -1.13 3.65 11.47
CA MET A 414 -0.31 3.55 12.67
C MET A 414 -0.94 2.66 13.73
N ASN A 415 -2.19 2.94 14.13
CA ASN A 415 -2.81 2.26 15.25
C ASN A 415 -3.29 0.85 14.92
N GLU A 416 -3.74 0.60 13.69
CA GLU A 416 -4.31 -0.70 13.32
C GLU A 416 -3.25 -1.67 12.82
N TYR A 417 -2.18 -1.20 12.16
CA TYR A 417 -1.21 -2.09 11.49
C TYR A 417 0.23 -1.93 12.00
N LEU A 418 0.80 -0.72 12.02
CA LEU A 418 2.25 -0.57 12.27
C LEU A 418 2.61 -0.69 13.77
N GLU A 419 1.88 -0.01 14.65
CA GLU A 419 2.12 -0.10 16.10
C GLU A 419 1.35 -1.24 16.76
N ASN A 420 0.42 -1.86 16.04
CA ASN A 420 -0.33 -2.99 16.52
C ASN A 420 0.51 -4.27 16.39
N PRO A 421 0.98 -4.85 17.51
CA PRO A 421 1.93 -5.95 17.46
C PRO A 421 1.36 -7.26 16.89
N ILE A 422 0.05 -7.36 16.72
CA ILE A 422 -0.60 -8.50 16.06
C ILE A 422 -0.27 -8.56 14.58
N HIS A 423 -0.16 -7.40 13.95
CA HIS A 423 0.00 -7.25 12.51
C HIS A 423 1.49 -7.14 12.17
N VAL A 424 1.84 -7.66 11.00
CA VAL A 424 3.21 -7.59 10.48
C VAL A 424 3.13 -6.95 9.10
N ALA A 425 4.02 -5.99 8.84
CA ALA A 425 4.18 -5.39 7.53
C ALA A 425 5.34 -6.05 6.78
N LEU A 426 5.15 -6.29 5.47
CA LEU A 426 6.21 -6.59 4.52
C LEU A 426 6.36 -5.43 3.53
N TYR A 427 7.48 -4.73 3.60
CA TYR A 427 7.84 -3.61 2.75
C TYR A 427 8.41 -4.11 1.43
N VAL A 428 7.88 -3.60 0.31
CA VAL A 428 8.30 -3.94 -1.04
C VAL A 428 8.52 -2.66 -1.84
N GLY A 429 9.70 -2.51 -2.44
CA GLY A 429 10.05 -1.33 -3.23
C GLY A 429 10.22 -0.04 -2.42
N CYS A 430 10.47 -0.15 -1.11
CA CYS A 430 10.73 0.98 -0.21
C CYS A 430 12.25 1.17 -0.02
N SER A 431 12.73 2.41 -0.13
CA SER A 431 14.15 2.75 0.05
C SER A 431 14.55 3.01 1.51
N PHE A 432 13.58 3.29 2.39
CA PHE A 432 13.81 3.77 3.77
C PHE A 432 14.70 5.04 3.84
N ALA A 433 14.72 5.85 2.78
CA ALA A 433 15.42 7.13 2.78
C ALA A 433 14.73 8.17 3.69
N ASP A 434 13.40 8.08 3.82
CA ASP A 434 12.61 9.03 4.62
C ASP A 434 12.75 8.77 6.13
N ASN A 435 13.49 9.67 6.80
CA ASN A 435 13.70 9.63 8.25
C ASN A 435 12.41 9.83 9.07
N ASN A 436 11.41 10.56 8.57
CA ASN A 436 10.16 10.76 9.29
C ASN A 436 9.37 9.46 9.36
N MET A 437 9.29 8.72 8.24
CA MET A 437 8.72 7.37 8.25
C MET A 437 9.50 6.41 9.15
N ASN A 438 10.84 6.44 9.08
CA ASN A 438 11.68 5.55 9.87
C ASN A 438 11.47 5.72 11.38
N ARG A 439 11.29 6.96 11.86
CA ARG A 439 10.98 7.26 13.27
C ARG A 439 9.69 6.60 13.76
N LEU A 440 8.71 6.37 12.89
CA LEU A 440 7.46 5.69 13.25
C LEU A 440 7.72 4.20 13.52
N LEU A 441 8.58 3.58 12.73
CA LEU A 441 8.97 2.19 12.89
C LEU A 441 9.84 2.00 14.14
N GLU A 442 10.75 2.95 14.40
CA GLU A 442 11.50 3.02 15.66
C GLU A 442 10.57 3.09 16.88
N ARG A 443 9.53 3.93 16.83
CA ARG A 443 8.51 3.99 17.90
C ARG A 443 7.76 2.67 18.05
N ALA A 444 7.39 2.02 16.94
CA ALA A 444 6.69 0.74 16.96
C ALA A 444 7.52 -0.36 17.63
N ILE A 445 8.80 -0.51 17.27
CA ILE A 445 9.68 -1.52 17.88
C ILE A 445 10.01 -1.20 19.35
N GLN A 446 10.13 0.07 19.72
CA GLN A 446 10.32 0.47 21.13
C GLN A 446 9.11 0.13 22.01
N ARG A 447 7.90 0.17 21.43
CA ARG A 447 6.64 -0.21 22.10
C ARG A 447 6.47 -1.73 22.17
N SER A 448 6.94 -2.44 21.14
CA SER A 448 6.77 -3.88 21.02
C SER A 448 8.10 -4.60 20.68
N PRO A 449 9.09 -4.61 21.59
CA PRO A 449 10.37 -5.27 21.34
C PRO A 449 10.23 -6.71 20.85
N GLY A 450 11.03 -7.09 19.87
CA GLY A 450 10.98 -8.41 19.25
C GLY A 450 9.89 -8.58 18.18
N ARG A 451 8.98 -7.60 18.00
CA ARG A 451 8.01 -7.59 16.89
C ARG A 451 8.55 -6.75 15.75
N TYR A 452 9.24 -7.41 14.85
CA TYR A 452 9.79 -6.79 13.66
C TYR A 452 8.81 -6.85 12.48
N HIS A 453 8.83 -5.80 11.67
CA HIS A 453 8.35 -5.86 10.29
C HIS A 453 9.44 -6.42 9.38
N TYR A 454 9.12 -6.66 8.11
CA TYR A 454 10.04 -7.24 7.13
C TYR A 454 10.18 -6.34 5.92
N ALA A 455 11.31 -6.37 5.23
CA ALA A 455 11.49 -5.65 3.99
C ALA A 455 12.23 -6.49 2.95
N LEU A 456 11.73 -6.55 1.72
CA LEU A 456 12.52 -7.08 0.60
C LEU A 456 13.52 -6.01 0.18
N LEU A 457 14.81 -6.27 0.40
CA LEU A 457 15.88 -5.31 0.13
C LEU A 457 16.96 -5.90 -0.78
N LYS A 458 17.40 -5.12 -1.77
CA LYS A 458 18.52 -5.50 -2.63
C LYS A 458 19.80 -5.47 -1.81
N TRP A 459 20.61 -6.51 -1.91
CA TRP A 459 21.93 -6.51 -1.32
C TRP A 459 22.78 -5.40 -1.99
N PRO A 460 23.50 -4.57 -1.20
CA PRO A 460 24.16 -3.37 -1.72
C PRO A 460 25.32 -3.65 -2.69
N ARG A 461 25.88 -4.86 -2.69
CA ARG A 461 27.02 -5.25 -3.52
C ARG A 461 26.63 -6.34 -4.51
N ASN A 462 27.32 -6.44 -5.65
CA ASN A 462 27.17 -7.63 -6.48
C ASN A 462 27.93 -8.80 -5.83
N ARG A 463 27.21 -9.79 -5.32
CA ARG A 463 27.80 -10.96 -4.65
C ARG A 463 28.18 -12.10 -5.60
N ARG A 464 27.75 -12.07 -6.86
CA ARG A 464 27.92 -13.17 -7.85
C ARG A 464 27.55 -14.56 -7.27
N GLY A 465 26.52 -14.62 -6.43
CA GLY A 465 26.03 -15.85 -5.80
C GLY A 465 26.76 -16.31 -4.52
N VAL A 466 27.76 -15.56 -4.03
CA VAL A 466 28.48 -15.90 -2.78
C VAL A 466 27.73 -15.36 -1.56
N ALA A 467 27.42 -16.22 -0.58
CA ALA A 467 26.82 -15.81 0.71
C ALA A 467 27.69 -14.73 1.41
N PRO A 468 27.10 -13.64 1.95
CA PRO A 468 27.86 -12.68 2.74
C PRO A 468 28.39 -13.35 4.01
N THR A 469 29.50 -12.85 4.51
CA THR A 469 29.98 -13.22 5.83
C THR A 469 29.02 -12.74 6.92
N ALA A 470 29.07 -13.36 8.10
CA ALA A 470 28.24 -12.94 9.24
C ALA A 470 28.45 -11.47 9.62
N GLU A 471 29.68 -10.95 9.46
CA GLU A 471 30.01 -9.56 9.77
C GLU A 471 29.46 -8.57 8.74
N GLU A 472 29.52 -8.93 7.45
CA GLU A 472 28.91 -8.14 6.38
C GLU A 472 27.38 -8.09 6.55
N LEU A 473 26.77 -9.23 6.87
CA LEU A 473 25.34 -9.30 7.15
C LEU A 473 24.97 -8.42 8.35
N ARG A 474 25.66 -8.58 9.49
CA ARG A 474 25.44 -7.76 10.69
C ARG A 474 25.52 -6.26 10.40
N THR A 475 26.55 -5.84 9.65
CA THR A 475 26.75 -4.43 9.28
C THR A 475 25.63 -3.92 8.38
N ALA A 476 25.19 -4.73 7.40
CA ALA A 476 24.11 -4.35 6.49
C ALA A 476 22.75 -4.29 7.21
N GLU A 477 22.53 -5.13 8.22
CA GLU A 477 21.26 -5.23 8.96
C GLU A 477 21.10 -4.17 10.06
N GLU A 478 22.19 -3.68 10.64
CA GLU A 478 22.21 -2.84 11.85
C GLU A 478 21.21 -1.68 11.80
N ARG A 479 21.22 -0.90 10.71
CA ARG A 479 20.30 0.23 10.53
C ARG A 479 18.84 -0.22 10.48
N TYR A 480 18.53 -1.32 9.80
CA TYR A 480 17.15 -1.78 9.63
C TYR A 480 16.60 -2.38 10.92
N LEU A 481 17.42 -3.14 11.64
CA LEU A 481 17.04 -3.71 12.93
C LEU A 481 16.78 -2.61 13.97
N ALA A 482 17.58 -1.54 13.98
CA ALA A 482 17.35 -0.38 14.84
C ALA A 482 15.99 0.30 14.56
N MET A 483 15.53 0.28 13.31
CA MET A 483 14.21 0.77 12.91
C MET A 483 13.09 -0.25 13.13
N GLY A 484 13.36 -1.47 13.60
CA GLY A 484 12.33 -2.51 13.76
C GLY A 484 11.96 -3.25 12.47
N VAL A 485 12.86 -3.26 11.48
CA VAL A 485 12.66 -3.94 10.18
C VAL A 485 13.73 -5.01 9.98
N ARG A 486 13.30 -6.24 9.70
CA ARG A 486 14.19 -7.34 9.30
C ARG A 486 14.31 -7.38 7.78
N PRO A 487 15.51 -7.19 7.22
CA PRO A 487 15.72 -7.28 5.79
C PRO A 487 15.68 -8.75 5.32
N ILE A 488 14.96 -8.99 4.24
CA ILE A 488 14.99 -10.22 3.44
C ILE A 488 15.75 -9.85 2.17
N TRP A 489 17.03 -10.21 2.17
CA TRP A 489 17.96 -9.81 1.12
C TRP A 489 17.74 -10.60 -0.18
N PHE A 490 17.78 -9.88 -1.30
CA PHE A 490 17.83 -10.45 -2.65
C PHE A 490 18.99 -9.85 -3.45
N ASP A 491 19.47 -10.56 -4.46
CA ASP A 491 20.55 -10.06 -5.30
C ASP A 491 20.01 -9.21 -6.44
N GLU A 492 18.92 -9.63 -7.09
CA GLU A 492 18.35 -8.95 -8.25
C GLU A 492 16.86 -8.63 -8.10
N PHE A 493 16.44 -7.48 -8.64
CA PHE A 493 15.03 -7.04 -8.55
C PHE A 493 14.05 -8.04 -9.17
N ALA A 494 14.50 -8.83 -10.15
CA ALA A 494 13.70 -9.90 -10.75
C ALA A 494 13.30 -11.00 -9.74
N GLU A 495 14.06 -11.18 -8.66
CA GLU A 495 13.75 -12.17 -7.61
C GLU A 495 12.51 -11.79 -6.80
N ILE A 496 12.14 -10.51 -6.71
CA ILE A 496 10.99 -10.05 -5.93
C ILE A 496 9.72 -10.82 -6.32
N LEU A 497 9.52 -11.09 -7.61
CA LEU A 497 8.37 -11.86 -8.09
C LEU A 497 8.34 -13.27 -7.50
N HIS A 498 9.49 -13.94 -7.49
CA HIS A 498 9.61 -15.28 -6.93
C HIS A 498 9.42 -15.26 -5.40
N LEU A 499 10.01 -14.28 -4.72
CA LEU A 499 9.87 -14.13 -3.26
C LEU A 499 8.42 -13.89 -2.84
N ILE A 500 7.68 -13.06 -3.57
CA ILE A 500 6.24 -12.85 -3.32
C ILE A 500 5.45 -14.14 -3.59
N ALA A 501 5.71 -14.82 -4.70
CA ALA A 501 5.02 -16.08 -5.04
C ALA A 501 5.21 -17.16 -3.95
N ARG A 502 6.35 -17.17 -3.25
CA ARG A 502 6.58 -18.10 -2.13
C ARG A 502 5.67 -17.88 -0.92
N LEU A 503 4.94 -16.76 -0.85
CA LEU A 503 4.01 -16.45 0.24
C LEU A 503 2.62 -17.10 0.06
N GLU A 504 2.34 -17.70 -1.10
CA GLU A 504 1.13 -18.51 -1.34
C GLU A 504 1.02 -19.70 -0.37
#